data_AF-C0XR61-F1
#
_entry.id   AF-C0XR61-F1
#
_cell.length_a   1.000
_cell.length_b   1.000
_cell.length_c   1.000
_cell.angle_alpha   90.00
_cell.angle_beta   90.00
_cell.angle_gamma   90.00
#
_symmetry.space_group_name_H-M   'P 1'
#
loop_
_entity.id
_entity.type
_entity.pdbx_description
1 polymer ?
#
loop_
_entity_poly.entity_id
_entity_poly.type
_entity_poly.pdbx_seq_one_letter_code
_entity_poly.pdbx_strand_id
1 'polypeptide(L)'
;MGGDKPQLRELMSECSLEEDRRQRAHLTVAKKCHRTRDAWLIDDHSHALSVYCGPDFTVDEVHLMESHLGKGRGGGPRYDIVDTFYLR
;
A
#
# COMPACT_ATOMS: atom_id res chain seq x y z
N MET A 1 -17.27 -18.49 0.70
CA MET A 1 -17.04 -17.55 1.83
C MET A 1 -17.61 -16.20 1.41
N GLY A 2 -18.81 -15.87 1.89
CA GLY A 2 -19.48 -14.60 1.60
C GLY A 2 -19.39 -13.71 2.83
N GLY A 3 -18.33 -12.90 2.91
CA GLY A 3 -18.23 -11.84 3.91
C GLY A 3 -19.32 -10.79 3.69
N ASP A 4 -19.74 -10.14 4.78
CA ASP A 4 -20.85 -9.18 4.81
C ASP A 4 -20.47 -7.87 4.09
N LYS A 5 -20.59 -7.88 2.75
CA LYS A 5 -20.28 -6.77 1.84
C LYS A 5 -20.92 -5.41 2.20
N PRO A 6 -22.14 -5.33 2.77
CA PRO A 6 -22.75 -4.06 3.19
C PRO A 6 -21.90 -3.32 4.23
N GLN A 7 -21.36 -4.03 5.22
CA GLN A 7 -20.54 -3.43 6.28
C GLN A 7 -19.24 -2.85 5.73
N LEU A 8 -18.62 -3.53 4.75
CA LEU A 8 -17.42 -3.01 4.10
C LEU A 8 -17.70 -1.71 3.32
N ARG A 9 -18.84 -1.64 2.62
CA ARG A 9 -19.24 -0.43 1.88
C ARG A 9 -19.51 0.75 2.83
N GLU A 10 -20.13 0.50 3.97
CA GLU A 10 -20.37 1.51 5.00
C GLU A 10 -19.05 2.02 5.59
N LEU A 11 -18.12 1.12 5.95
CA LEU A 11 -16.78 1.46 6.42
C LEU A 11 -15.97 2.27 5.39
N MET A 12 -16.08 1.92 4.10
CA MET A 12 -15.46 2.68 2.99
C MET A 12 -16.10 4.06 2.80
N SER A 13 -17.39 4.21 3.11
CA SER A 13 -18.09 5.50 3.02
C SER A 13 -17.75 6.44 4.17
N GLU A 14 -17.46 5.91 5.36
CA GLU A 14 -16.97 6.70 6.50
C GLU A 14 -15.51 7.14 6.28
N CYS A 15 -14.74 6.38 5.51
CA CYS A 15 -13.44 6.76 4.96
C CYS A 15 -13.53 7.65 3.70
N SER A 16 -14.71 8.20 3.36
CA SER A 16 -14.84 9.25 2.35
C SER A 16 -14.28 10.56 2.93
N LEU A 17 -12.96 10.59 3.03
CA LEU A 17 -12.15 11.68 3.53
C LEU A 17 -12.54 13.00 2.84
N GLU A 18 -12.57 14.05 3.64
CA GLU A 18 -12.75 15.44 3.23
C GLU A 18 -12.11 15.75 1.85
N GLU A 19 -12.88 16.46 1.04
CA GLU A 19 -12.94 16.45 -0.43
C GLU A 19 -11.69 16.93 -1.20
N ASP A 20 -10.52 17.09 -0.58
CA ASP A 20 -9.39 17.82 -1.20
C ASP A 20 -8.03 17.10 -1.27
N ARG A 21 -7.95 15.84 -0.83
CA ARG A 21 -6.75 15.02 -1.09
C ARG A 21 -6.99 14.12 -2.28
N ARG A 22 -6.56 14.57 -3.47
CA ARG A 22 -6.51 13.71 -4.68
C ARG A 22 -5.84 12.39 -4.32
N GLN A 23 -6.64 11.33 -4.17
CA GLN A 23 -6.15 9.99 -3.91
C GLN A 23 -5.51 9.46 -5.20
N ARG A 24 -4.20 9.61 -5.31
CA ARG A 24 -3.42 9.05 -6.41
C ARG A 24 -2.98 7.65 -6.04
N ALA A 25 -3.41 6.67 -6.83
CA ALA A 25 -2.85 5.32 -6.77
C ALA A 25 -1.33 5.41 -6.97
N HIS A 26 -0.57 4.89 -6.02
CA HIS A 26 0.89 4.84 -6.05
C HIS A 26 1.38 3.60 -5.31
N LEU A 27 2.52 3.07 -5.75
CA LEU A 27 3.20 1.98 -5.07
C LEU A 27 4.51 2.51 -4.48
N THR A 28 4.65 2.44 -3.17
CA THR A 28 5.92 2.79 -2.52
C THR A 28 6.93 1.65 -2.76
N VAL A 29 7.94 1.91 -3.58
CA VAL A 29 8.98 0.91 -3.92
C VAL A 29 10.15 0.90 -2.92
N ALA A 30 10.41 2.01 -2.25
CA ALA A 30 11.47 2.13 -1.26
C ALA A 30 11.18 3.25 -0.27
N LYS A 31 11.79 3.17 0.92
CA LYS A 31 11.82 4.25 1.91
C LYS A 31 13.26 4.46 2.38
N LYS A 32 13.71 5.71 2.44
CA LYS A 32 14.99 6.06 3.07
C LYS A 32 14.88 5.77 4.57
N CYS A 33 15.77 4.93 5.08
CA CYS A 33 15.90 4.67 6.51
C CYS A 33 17.37 4.63 6.92
N HIS A 34 17.63 4.60 8.22
CA HIS A 34 19.01 4.56 8.75
C HIS A 34 19.81 3.33 8.28
N ARG A 35 19.13 2.29 7.80
CA ARG A 35 19.75 1.04 7.31
C ARG A 35 19.87 1.00 5.79
N THR A 36 19.38 2.01 5.07
CA THR A 36 19.51 2.09 3.62
C THR A 36 20.97 2.33 3.27
N ARG A 37 21.59 1.34 2.63
CA ARG A 37 22.93 1.49 2.04
C ARG A 37 22.88 2.48 0.89
N ASP A 38 23.97 3.20 0.69
CA ASP A 38 24.14 4.14 -0.42
C ASP A 38 22.97 5.12 -0.54
N ALA A 39 22.48 5.62 0.59
CA ALA A 39 21.29 6.47 0.63
C ALA A 39 21.42 7.79 -0.14
N TRP A 40 22.63 8.15 -0.60
CA TRP A 40 22.89 9.26 -1.50
C TRP A 40 22.46 8.95 -2.95
N LEU A 41 22.34 7.69 -3.36
CA LEU A 41 21.88 7.28 -4.70
C LEU A 41 20.35 7.27 -4.84
N ILE A 42 19.61 7.53 -3.75
CA ILE A 42 18.14 7.49 -3.79
C ILE A 42 17.58 8.48 -4.82
N ASP A 43 18.18 9.65 -4.94
CA ASP A 43 17.73 10.68 -5.87
C ASP A 43 17.96 10.24 -7.33
N ASP A 44 19.13 9.66 -7.63
CA ASP A 44 19.45 9.09 -8.95
C ASP A 44 18.51 7.94 -9.32
N HIS A 45 18.25 7.02 -8.37
CA HIS A 45 17.30 5.93 -8.59
C HIS A 45 15.86 6.44 -8.78
N SER A 46 15.43 7.43 -7.99
CA SER A 46 14.12 8.05 -8.15
C SER A 46 13.98 8.74 -9.49
N HIS A 47 15.04 9.39 -9.98
CA HIS A 47 15.05 10.02 -11.29
C HIS A 47 14.94 8.97 -12.40
N ALA A 48 15.75 7.90 -12.33
CA ALA A 48 15.69 6.80 -13.29
C ALA A 48 14.30 6.14 -13.34
N LEU A 49 13.64 5.99 -12.19
CA LEU A 49 12.29 5.43 -12.10
C LEU A 49 11.17 6.41 -12.44
N SER A 50 11.44 7.72 -12.60
CA SER A 50 10.41 8.72 -12.85
C SER A 50 9.68 8.55 -14.20
N VAL A 51 10.35 7.89 -15.16
CA VAL A 51 9.81 7.55 -16.48
C VAL A 51 9.33 6.11 -16.57
N TYR A 52 9.51 5.32 -15.50
CA TYR A 52 9.14 3.92 -15.49
C TYR A 52 7.64 3.77 -15.22
N CYS A 53 6.90 3.34 -16.24
CA CYS A 53 5.45 3.10 -16.12
C CYS A 53 5.11 1.85 -15.30
N GLY A 54 6.06 0.93 -15.10
CA GLY A 54 5.76 -0.37 -14.54
C GLY A 54 5.17 -1.34 -15.57
N PRO A 55 5.04 -2.62 -15.19
CA PRO A 55 4.31 -3.59 -15.99
C PRO A 55 2.81 -3.37 -15.86
N ASP A 56 2.07 -3.69 -16.91
CA ASP A 56 0.63 -3.86 -16.80
C ASP A 56 0.31 -5.15 -16.04
N PHE A 57 -0.68 -5.09 -15.15
CA PHE A 57 -1.18 -6.26 -14.44
C PHE A 57 -2.67 -6.09 -14.16
N THR A 58 -3.36 -7.22 -14.09
CA THR A 58 -4.76 -7.28 -13.62
C THR A 58 -4.76 -7.50 -12.12
N VAL A 59 -5.66 -6.84 -11.41
CA VAL A 59 -5.90 -7.10 -9.99
C VAL A 59 -6.99 -8.15 -9.87
N ASP A 60 -6.65 -9.31 -9.33
CA ASP A 60 -7.60 -10.42 -9.13
C ASP A 60 -8.17 -10.44 -7.71
N GLU A 61 -7.50 -9.83 -6.74
CA GLU A 61 -7.90 -9.81 -5.34
C GLU A 61 -7.49 -8.54 -4.60
N VAL A 62 -8.22 -8.21 -3.54
CA VAL A 62 -7.95 -7.12 -2.61
C VAL A 62 -7.85 -7.69 -1.21
N HIS A 63 -6.78 -7.32 -0.48
CA HIS A 63 -6.58 -7.72 0.91
C HIS A 63 -6.95 -6.60 1.87
N LEU A 64 -7.77 -6.92 2.87
CA LEU A 64 -7.86 -6.10 4.08
C LEU A 64 -6.68 -6.47 4.98
N MET A 65 -5.82 -5.50 5.28
CA MET A 65 -4.60 -5.73 6.04
C MET A 65 -4.60 -4.95 7.35
N GLU A 66 -4.13 -5.58 8.42
CA GLU A 66 -3.80 -4.91 9.67
C GLU A 66 -2.30 -4.61 9.73
N SER A 67 -1.95 -3.41 10.19
CA SER A 67 -0.56 -2.96 10.31
C SER A 67 -0.16 -2.75 11.78
N HIS A 68 0.79 -3.54 12.25
CA HIS A 68 1.36 -3.42 13.59
C HIS A 68 2.74 -2.78 13.54
N LEU A 69 2.81 -1.47 13.83
CA LEU A 69 4.06 -0.70 13.83
C LEU A 69 5.02 -1.22 14.90
N GLY A 70 6.31 -1.34 14.55
CA GLY A 70 7.36 -1.79 15.47
C GLY A 70 7.36 -3.30 15.76
N LYS A 71 6.39 -4.06 15.24
CA LYS A 71 6.27 -5.50 15.50
C LYS A 71 6.93 -6.38 14.44
N GLY A 72 7.49 -5.78 13.39
CA GLY A 72 8.23 -6.45 12.33
C GLY A 72 9.73 -6.58 12.61
N ARG A 73 10.42 -7.35 11.77
CA ARG A 73 11.86 -7.59 11.90
C ARG A 73 12.64 -6.26 11.85
N GLY A 74 13.48 -6.03 12.85
CA GLY A 74 14.27 -4.80 12.96
C GLY A 74 13.46 -3.54 13.31
N GLY A 75 12.27 -3.69 13.92
CA GLY A 75 11.41 -2.58 14.32
C GLY A 75 10.53 -2.03 13.20
N GLY A 76 10.49 -2.70 12.05
CA GLY A 76 9.59 -2.36 10.94
C GLY A 76 8.12 -2.67 11.24
N PRO A 77 7.20 -2.30 10.33
CA PRO A 77 5.82 -2.76 10.41
C PRO A 77 5.75 -4.27 10.19
N ARG A 78 4.82 -4.93 10.89
CA ARG A 78 4.35 -6.29 10.58
C ARG A 78 2.94 -6.17 10.05
N TYR A 79 2.66 -6.80 8.93
CA TYR A 79 1.34 -6.78 8.31
C TYR A 79 0.72 -8.17 8.39
N ASP A 80 -0.54 -8.21 8.78
CA ASP A 80 -1.36 -9.43 8.78
C ASP A 80 -2.52 -9.24 7.79
N ILE A 81 -2.83 -10.30 7.03
CA ILE A 81 -4.02 -10.33 6.18
C ILE A 81 -5.21 -10.69 7.07
N VAL A 82 -6.18 -9.80 7.13
CA VAL A 82 -7.43 -9.99 7.88
C VAL A 82 -8.46 -10.69 7.00
N ASP A 83 -8.56 -10.32 5.72
CA ASP A 83 -9.49 -10.92 4.77
C ASP A 83 -9.02 -10.72 3.31
N THR A 84 -9.56 -11.55 2.41
CA THR A 84 -9.28 -11.53 0.96
C THR A 84 -10.57 -11.46 0.15
N PHE A 85 -10.66 -10.47 -0.74
CA PHE A 85 -11.80 -10.24 -1.62
C PHE A 85 -11.39 -10.43 -3.08
N TYR A 86 -11.97 -11.43 -3.74
CA TYR A 86 -11.71 -11.68 -5.17
C TYR A 86 -12.54 -10.75 -6.05
N LEU A 87 -11.88 -10.10 -7.01
CA LEU A 87 -12.48 -9.26 -8.04
C LEU A 87 -12.96 -10.15 -9.19
N ARG A 88 -14.15 -9.84 -9.72
CA ARG A 88 -14.79 -10.58 -10.83
C ARG A 88 -14.93 -9.68 -12.04
#